data_AF-A0A413ISM6-F1
#
_entry.id   AF-A0A413ISM6-F1
#
_cell.length_a   1.000
_cell.length_b   1.000
_cell.length_c   1.000
_cell.angle_alpha   90.00
_cell.angle_beta   90.00
_cell.angle_gamma   90.00
#
_symmetry.space_group_name_H-M   'P 1'
#
loop_
_entity.id
_entity.type
_entity.pdbx_description
1 polymer ?
#
loop_
_entity_poly.entity_id
_entity_poly.type
_entity_poly.pdbx_seq_one_letter_code
_entity_poly.pdbx_strand_id
1 'polypeptide(L)'
;MATTNNTIEKIAPMFTDLLIKKIECLKTDWQKPWIASLEQGLPRNIRGTVYNGGNVLMLLFYTEFMKFTLPVFLTFNQAKEEDL
;
A
#
# COMPACT_ATOMS: atom_id res chain seq x y z
N MET A 1 26.25 -3.11 -16.35
CA MET A 1 25.12 -2.24 -16.75
C MET A 1 23.89 -2.79 -16.04
N ALA A 2 23.51 -2.19 -14.92
CA ALA A 2 22.35 -2.67 -14.16
C ALA A 2 21.10 -2.44 -15.00
N THR A 3 20.37 -3.50 -15.33
CA THR A 3 19.08 -3.40 -16.01
C THR A 3 18.12 -2.70 -15.05
N THR A 4 18.03 -1.38 -15.13
CA THR A 4 17.03 -0.62 -14.38
C THR A 4 15.67 -1.06 -14.91
N ASN A 5 14.97 -1.87 -14.12
CA ASN A 5 13.58 -2.19 -14.38
C ASN A 5 12.82 -0.86 -14.38
N ASN A 6 12.40 -0.38 -15.55
CA ASN A 6 11.64 0.87 -15.73
C ASN A 6 10.46 1.00 -14.74
N THR A 7 9.92 -0.13 -14.28
CA THR A 7 8.88 -0.22 -13.26
C THR A 7 9.37 0.25 -11.88
N ILE A 8 10.58 -0.14 -11.46
CA ILE A 8 11.15 0.26 -10.16
C ILE A 8 11.40 1.77 -10.15
N GLU A 9 11.94 2.34 -11.22
CA GLU A 9 12.19 3.79 -11.29
C GLU A 9 10.91 4.63 -11.22
N LYS A 10 9.77 4.07 -11.64
CA LYS A 10 8.46 4.72 -11.50
C LYS A 10 7.85 4.55 -10.10
N ILE A 11 8.00 3.37 -9.49
CA ILE A 11 7.38 3.04 -8.20
C ILE A 11 8.17 3.64 -7.03
N ALA A 12 9.51 3.62 -7.10
CA ALA A 12 10.40 4.10 -6.05
C ALA A 12 10.10 5.54 -5.59
N PRO A 13 9.92 6.54 -6.48
CA PRO A 13 9.60 7.90 -6.05
C PRO A 13 8.24 7.98 -5.36
N MET A 14 7.19 7.35 -5.91
CA MET A 14 5.86 7.34 -5.28
C MET A 14 5.88 6.70 -3.89
N PHE A 15 6.60 5.58 -3.74
CA PHE A 15 6.74 4.93 -2.44
C PHE A 15 7.52 5.79 -1.44
N THR A 16 8.59 6.43 -1.91
CA THR A 16 9.40 7.33 -1.09
C THR A 16 8.59 8.54 -0.62
N ASP A 17 7.79 9.16 -1.48
CA ASP A 17 6.90 10.26 -1.12
C ASP A 17 5.87 9.86 -0.06
N LEU A 18 5.27 8.67 -0.19
CA LEU A 18 4.34 8.13 0.80
C LEU A 18 5.03 7.89 2.16
N LEU A 19 6.25 7.36 2.15
CA LEU A 19 7.05 7.17 3.35
C LEU A 19 7.40 8.49 4.03
N ILE A 20 7.86 9.48 3.27
CA ILE A 20 8.23 10.80 3.80
C ILE A 20 7.01 11.45 4.46
N LYS A 21 5.86 11.48 3.78
CA LYS A 21 4.62 12.01 4.36
C LYS A 21 4.23 11.30 5.64
N LYS A 22 4.41 9.97 5.72
CA LYS A 22 4.11 9.21 6.92
C LYS A 22 5.03 9.59 8.08
N ILE A 23 6.34 9.73 7.82
CA ILE A 23 7.32 10.16 8.81
C ILE A 23 7.03 11.57 9.29
N GLU A 24 6.67 12.49 8.40
CA GLU A 24 6.30 13.87 8.75
C GLU A 24 5.04 13.92 9.63
N CYS A 25 4.01 13.12 9.33
CA CYS A 25 2.82 12.99 10.18
C CYS A 25 3.12 12.37 11.56
N LEU A 26 4.06 11.44 11.65
CA LEU A 26 4.44 10.81 12.92
C LEU A 26 5.37 11.68 13.76
N LYS A 27 6.08 12.63 13.14
CA LYS A 27 6.99 13.54 13.84
C LYS A 27 6.25 14.40 14.88
N THR A 28 4.99 14.77 14.62
CA THR A 28 4.17 15.54 15.57
C THR A 28 3.62 14.67 16.69
N ASP A 29 3.30 13.41 16.39
CA ASP A 29 2.61 12.48 17.30
C ASP A 29 3.34 11.14 17.37
N TRP A 30 4.58 11.16 17.87
CA TRP A 30 5.48 9.99 17.90
C TRP A 30 4.94 8.81 18.72
N GLN A 31 3.99 9.06 19.62
CA GLN A 31 3.30 8.02 20.40
C GLN A 31 2.27 7.24 19.57
N LYS A 32 1.84 7.79 18.42
CA LYS A 32 0.87 7.14 17.55
C LYS A 32 1.55 6.00 16.78
N PRO A 33 0.92 4.82 16.66
CA PRO A 33 1.49 3.73 15.89
C PRO A 33 1.63 4.11 14.42
N TRP A 34 2.65 3.54 13.77
CA TRP A 34 2.89 3.72 12.34
C TRP A 34 1.73 3.23 11.47
N ILE A 35 0.91 2.32 11.96
CA ILE A 35 -0.33 1.90 11.31
C ILE A 35 -1.44 2.10 12.33
N ALA A 36 -2.36 3.01 12.04
CA ALA A 36 -3.32 3.49 13.04
C ALA A 36 -4.41 2.45 13.36
N SER A 37 -4.79 1.62 12.39
CA SER A 37 -5.73 0.52 12.60
C SER A 37 -5.42 -0.60 11.62
N LEU A 38 -5.34 -1.82 12.15
CA LEU A 38 -5.30 -3.07 11.40
C LEU A 38 -6.63 -3.83 11.52
N GLU A 39 -7.70 -3.16 11.96
CA GLU A 39 -9.00 -3.79 12.24
C GLU A 39 -9.58 -4.49 11.02
N GLN A 40 -9.31 -3.98 9.82
CA GLN A 40 -9.76 -4.60 8.57
C GLN A 40 -8.81 -5.69 8.04
N GLY A 41 -7.73 -5.98 8.77
CA GLY A 41 -6.76 -7.02 8.45
C GLY A 41 -5.63 -6.58 7.52
N LEU A 42 -4.81 -7.55 7.10
CA LEU A 42 -3.73 -7.31 6.15
C LEU A 42 -4.28 -7.15 4.73
N PRO A 43 -3.58 -6.37 3.87
CA PRO A 43 -3.95 -6.23 2.47
C PRO A 43 -4.02 -7.59 1.79
N ARG A 44 -5.11 -7.82 1.06
CA ARG A 44 -5.37 -9.06 0.34
C ARG A 44 -5.86 -8.80 -1.07
N ASN A 45 -5.62 -9.75 -1.95
CA ASN A 45 -6.24 -9.74 -3.27
C ASN A 45 -7.73 -10.15 -3.17
N ILE A 46 -8.47 -10.01 -4.26
CA ILE A 46 -9.89 -10.47 -4.35
C ILE A 46 -10.07 -11.97 -4.07
N ARG A 47 -9.03 -12.77 -4.29
CA ARG A 47 -9.02 -14.22 -4.02
C ARG A 47 -8.72 -14.54 -2.55
N GLY A 48 -8.54 -13.53 -1.69
CA GLY A 48 -8.25 -13.68 -0.27
C GLY A 48 -6.78 -13.97 0.07
N THR A 49 -5.88 -14.04 -0.91
CA THR A 49 -4.43 -14.20 -0.66
C THR A 49 -3.85 -12.90 -0.12
N VAL A 50 -3.12 -13.00 1.00
CA VAL A 50 -2.44 -11.86 1.62
C VAL A 50 -1.20 -11.49 0.80
N TYR A 51 -0.96 -10.19 0.63
CA TYR A 51 0.26 -9.71 -0.01
C TYR A 51 1.49 -10.00 0.86
N ASN A 52 2.69 -10.00 0.28
CA ASN A 52 3.93 -10.30 1.00
C ASN A 52 4.97 -9.19 0.85
N GLY A 53 5.84 -9.07 1.86
CA GLY A 53 6.98 -8.15 1.87
C GLY A 53 6.57 -6.67 1.78
N GLY A 54 7.29 -5.88 1.00
CA GLY A 54 7.08 -4.44 0.85
C GLY A 54 5.69 -4.05 0.36
N ASN A 55 5.01 -4.94 -0.38
CA ASN A 55 3.64 -4.69 -0.85
C ASN A 55 2.64 -4.55 0.30
N VAL A 56 2.84 -5.28 1.40
CA VAL A 56 1.97 -5.16 2.59
C VAL A 56 2.07 -3.75 3.16
N LEU A 57 3.29 -3.27 3.38
CA LEU A 57 3.54 -1.96 3.96
C LEU A 57 3.02 -0.84 3.06
N MET A 58 3.33 -0.93 1.76
CA MET A 58 2.88 0.05 0.77
C MET A 58 1.36 0.14 0.71
N LEU A 59 0.67 -1.00 0.62
CA LEU A 59 -0.79 -1.04 0.56
C LEU A 59 -1.44 -0.58 1.85
N LEU A 60 -0.85 -0.86 3.01
CA LEU A 60 -1.32 -0.37 4.31
C LEU A 60 -1.23 1.16 4.41
N PHE A 61 -0.09 1.74 4.02
CA PHE A 61 0.01 3.20 3.96
C PHE A 61 -0.96 3.79 2.96
N TYR A 62 -1.11 3.17 1.79
CA TYR A 62 -2.06 3.63 0.79
C TYR A 62 -3.51 3.57 1.28
N THR A 63 -3.94 2.49 1.95
CA THR A 63 -5.26 2.40 2.60
C THR A 63 -5.46 3.49 3.64
N GLU A 64 -4.45 3.79 4.44
CA GLU A 64 -4.56 4.79 5.50
C GLU A 64 -4.66 6.21 4.93
N PHE A 65 -3.86 6.52 3.91
CA PHE A 65 -3.88 7.82 3.23
C PHE A 65 -5.19 8.06 2.47
N MET A 66 -5.67 7.06 1.71
CA MET A 66 -6.91 7.16 0.94
C MET A 66 -8.16 6.89 1.79
N LYS A 67 -8.00 6.48 3.05
CA LYS A 67 -9.07 6.15 3.99
C LYS A 67 -10.05 5.10 3.43
N PHE A 68 -9.52 4.07 2.79
CA PHE A 68 -10.35 2.98 2.28
C PHE A 68 -10.99 2.18 3.41
N THR A 69 -12.23 1.74 3.20
CA THR A 69 -12.96 0.94 4.18
C THR A 69 -12.46 -0.50 4.25
N LEU A 70 -12.03 -1.09 3.13
CA LEU A 70 -11.51 -2.47 3.06
C LEU A 70 -10.13 -2.50 2.38
N PRO A 71 -9.15 -3.24 2.94
CA PRO A 71 -7.82 -3.40 2.35
C PRO A 71 -7.81 -4.52 1.28
N VAL A 72 -8.77 -4.48 0.35
CA VAL A 72 -8.86 -5.43 -0.76
C VAL A 72 -8.45 -4.73 -2.04
N PHE A 73 -7.51 -5.32 -2.77
CA PHE A 73 -6.95 -4.73 -3.98
C PHE A 73 -7.11 -5.68 -5.17
N LEU A 74 -7.37 -5.08 -6.33
CA LEU A 74 -7.51 -5.77 -7.61
C LEU A 74 -6.98 -4.91 -8.73
N THR A 75 -6.52 -5.55 -9.80
CA THR A 75 -6.15 -4.86 -11.03
C THR A 75 -7.37 -4.68 -11.92
N PHE A 76 -7.33 -3.69 -12.81
CA PHE A 76 -8.44 -3.41 -13.73
C PHE A 76 -8.85 -4.64 -14.56
N ASN A 77 -7.87 -5.43 -15.02
CA ASN A 77 -8.15 -6.66 -15.76
C ASN A 77 -8.86 -7.71 -14.91
N GLN A 78 -8.49 -7.85 -13.63
CA GLN A 78 -9.18 -8.75 -12.70
C GLN A 78 -10.61 -8.30 -12.42
N ALA A 79 -10.88 -6.99 -12.35
CA ALA A 79 -12.24 -6.47 -12.23
C ALA A 79 -13.11 -6.95 -13.40
N LYS A 80 -12.58 -6.80 -14.62
CA LYS A 80 -13.25 -7.19 -15.85
C LYS A 80 -13.47 -8.71 -15.96
N GLU A 81 -12.53 -9.51 -15.47
CA GLU A 81 -12.65 -10.98 -15.45
C GLU A 81 -13.73 -11.47 -14.48
N GLU A 82 -13.91 -10.77 -13.36
CA GLU A 82 -14.86 -11.11 -12.30
C GLU A 82 -16.23 -10.42 -12.47
N ASP A 83 -16.45 -9.69 -13.58
CA ASP A 83 -17.67 -8.91 -13.90
C ASP A 83 -18.06 -7.93 -12.77
N LEU A 84 -17.05 -7.29 -12.16
CA LEU A 84 -17.16 -6.32 -11.06
C LEU A 84 -17.18 -4.86 -11.54
#